data_AF-A0AAD9ULI1-F1
#
_entry.id   AF-A0AAD9ULI1-F1
#
_cell.length_a   1.000
_cell.length_b   1.000
_cell.length_c   1.000
_cell.angle_alpha   90.00
_cell.angle_beta   90.00
_cell.angle_gamma   90.00
#
_symmetry.space_group_name_H-M   'P 1'
#
loop_
_entity.id
_entity.type
_entity.pdbx_description
1 polymer ?
#
loop_
_entity_poly.entity_id
_entity_poly.type
_entity_poly.pdbx_seq_one_letter_code
_entity_poly.pdbx_strand_id
1 'polypeptide(L)'
;MKADALETKKQEETDSKFFTEMPSKHYMEVTQLLLKHAPDNIPRADHIRTLIKDIWDLRTAKLRSSIDTFIKSDATHAKLNYLTLMELNTVRPFLTKALDHIQLLRNNMLHGATYRTTQD
;
A
#
# COMPACT_ATOMS: atom_id res chain seq x y z
N MET A 1 -17.40 -13.01 -7.87
CA MET A 1 -17.42 -11.60 -7.43
C MET A 1 -18.87 -11.22 -7.17
N LYS A 2 -19.27 -11.01 -5.92
CA LYS A 2 -20.62 -10.55 -5.56
C LYS A 2 -20.49 -9.12 -5.04
N ALA A 3 -21.36 -8.22 -5.50
CA ALA A 3 -21.26 -6.81 -5.16
C ALA A 3 -21.45 -6.55 -3.66
N ASP A 4 -22.41 -7.23 -3.02
CA ASP A 4 -22.67 -7.07 -1.58
C ASP A 4 -21.44 -7.48 -0.73
N ALA A 5 -20.72 -8.53 -1.14
CA ALA A 5 -19.48 -8.94 -0.49
C ALA A 5 -18.35 -7.90 -0.67
N LEU A 6 -18.33 -7.17 -1.79
CA LEU A 6 -17.37 -6.08 -2.01
C LEU A 6 -17.74 -4.84 -1.19
N GLU A 7 -19.03 -4.56 -1.00
CA GLU A 7 -19.50 -3.50 -0.10
C GLU A 7 -19.08 -3.78 1.34
N THR A 8 -19.30 -5.00 1.82
CA THR A 8 -18.80 -5.43 3.15
C THR A 8 -17.27 -5.31 3.22
N LYS A 9 -16.54 -5.73 2.18
CA LYS A 9 -15.08 -5.64 2.15
C LYS A 9 -14.58 -4.20 2.21
N LYS A 10 -15.23 -3.29 1.47
CA LYS A 10 -14.92 -1.86 1.50
C LYS A 10 -15.15 -1.28 2.90
N GLN A 11 -16.25 -1.65 3.56
CA GLN A 11 -16.53 -1.21 4.92
C GLN A 11 -15.48 -1.73 5.91
N GLU A 12 -15.16 -3.02 5.85
CA GLU A 12 -14.11 -3.64 6.69
C GLU A 12 -12.75 -2.95 6.53
N GLU A 13 -12.36 -2.63 5.28
CA GLU A 13 -11.12 -1.91 4.99
C GLU A 13 -11.18 -0.45 5.49
N THR A 14 -12.36 0.18 5.49
CA THR A 14 -12.54 1.55 5.97
C THR A 14 -12.39 1.62 7.49
N ASP A 15 -13.00 0.68 8.20
CA ASP A 15 -13.03 0.66 9.68
C ASP A 15 -11.70 0.19 10.28
N SER A 16 -10.94 -0.62 9.54
CA SER A 16 -9.66 -1.13 9.99
C SER A 16 -8.52 -0.12 9.88
N LYS A 17 -7.77 0.06 10.97
CA LYS A 17 -6.51 0.82 10.96
C LYS A 17 -5.43 0.16 10.12
N PHE A 18 -5.45 -1.16 10.00
CA PHE A 18 -4.49 -1.95 9.22
C PHE A 18 -5.11 -2.43 7.91
N PHE A 19 -4.27 -2.89 6.98
CA PHE A 19 -4.76 -3.58 5.79
C PHE A 19 -5.50 -4.85 6.17
N THR A 20 -6.63 -5.09 5.53
CA THR A 20 -7.39 -6.32 5.71
C THR A 20 -7.07 -7.33 4.60
N GLU A 21 -7.32 -8.61 4.83
CA GLU A 21 -7.03 -9.67 3.84
C GLU A 21 -7.96 -9.55 2.64
N MET A 22 -7.38 -9.46 1.44
CA MET A 22 -8.16 -9.42 0.21
C MET A 22 -8.64 -10.83 -0.20
N PRO A 23 -9.83 -10.97 -0.80
CA PRO A 23 -10.36 -12.28 -1.22
C PRO A 23 -9.45 -13.05 -2.20
N SER A 24 -8.59 -12.32 -2.92
CA SER A 24 -7.54 -12.89 -3.76
C SER A 24 -6.32 -11.99 -3.73
N LYS A 25 -5.12 -12.60 -3.77
CA LYS A 25 -3.84 -11.88 -3.87
C LYS A 25 -3.69 -11.06 -5.16
N HIS A 26 -4.49 -11.40 -6.18
CA HIS A 26 -4.48 -10.80 -7.52
C HIS A 26 -5.84 -10.22 -7.90
N TYR A 27 -6.59 -9.69 -6.91
CA TYR A 27 -7.95 -9.21 -7.17
C TYR A 27 -7.96 -8.14 -8.27
N MET A 28 -7.00 -7.21 -8.31
CA MET A 28 -6.97 -6.14 -9.31
C MET A 28 -6.80 -6.68 -10.72
N GLU A 29 -5.83 -7.55 -10.93
CA GLU A 29 -5.53 -8.16 -12.23
C GLU A 29 -6.73 -8.96 -12.76
N VAL A 30 -7.28 -9.80 -11.89
CA VAL A 30 -8.41 -10.68 -12.24
C VAL A 30 -9.66 -9.85 -12.51
N THR A 31 -10.00 -8.89 -11.64
CA THR A 31 -11.18 -8.04 -11.84
C THR A 31 -11.07 -7.19 -13.09
N GLN A 32 -9.90 -6.62 -13.37
CA GLN A 32 -9.67 -5.82 -14.57
C GLN A 32 -9.83 -6.64 -15.85
N LEU A 33 -9.27 -7.85 -15.91
CA LEU A 33 -9.41 -8.74 -17.07
C LEU A 33 -10.88 -9.15 -17.29
N LEU A 34 -11.56 -9.58 -16.22
CA LEU A 34 -12.94 -10.03 -16.28
C LEU A 34 -13.90 -8.90 -16.69
N LEU A 35 -13.79 -7.73 -16.06
CA LEU A 35 -14.67 -6.59 -16.34
C LEU A 35 -14.38 -5.91 -17.69
N LYS A 36 -13.24 -6.21 -18.31
CA LYS A 36 -12.90 -5.75 -19.65
C LYS A 36 -13.41 -6.68 -20.74
N HIS A 37 -13.28 -8.00 -20.55
CA HIS A 37 -13.52 -8.97 -21.61
C HIS A 37 -14.85 -9.73 -21.49
N ALA A 38 -15.43 -9.82 -20.30
CA ALA A 38 -16.69 -10.52 -20.05
C ALA A 38 -17.67 -9.74 -19.15
N PRO A 39 -17.89 -8.42 -19.38
CA PRO A 39 -18.79 -7.64 -18.53
C PRO A 39 -20.24 -8.14 -18.60
N ASP A 40 -20.70 -8.61 -19.77
CA ASP A 40 -22.07 -9.07 -19.98
C ASP A 40 -22.41 -10.33 -19.18
N ASN A 41 -21.40 -11.10 -18.79
CA ASN A 41 -21.55 -12.29 -17.95
C ASN A 41 -21.51 -11.97 -16.44
N ILE A 42 -21.32 -10.70 -16.07
CA ILE A 42 -21.15 -10.27 -14.68
C ILE A 42 -22.34 -9.36 -14.31
N PRO A 43 -23.25 -9.82 -13.44
CA PRO A 43 -24.33 -8.98 -12.94
C PRO A 43 -23.77 -7.75 -12.23
N ARG A 44 -24.34 -6.57 -12.49
CA ARG A 44 -23.91 -5.28 -11.90
C ARG A 44 -22.42 -4.98 -12.14
N ALA A 45 -21.87 -5.33 -13.32
CA ALA A 45 -20.45 -5.13 -13.65
C ALA A 45 -19.93 -3.71 -13.38
N ASP A 46 -20.71 -2.67 -13.71
CA ASP A 46 -20.31 -1.27 -13.48
C ASP A 46 -20.20 -0.94 -11.99
N HIS A 47 -21.16 -1.38 -11.18
CA HIS A 47 -21.12 -1.19 -9.74
C HIS A 47 -19.92 -1.93 -9.13
N ILE A 48 -19.68 -3.17 -9.56
CA ILE A 48 -18.49 -3.92 -9.15
C ILE A 48 -17.21 -3.17 -9.53
N ARG A 49 -17.13 -2.59 -10.73
CA ARG A 49 -15.98 -1.79 -11.17
C ARG A 49 -15.72 -0.61 -10.24
N THR A 50 -16.77 0.12 -9.86
CA THR A 50 -16.70 1.23 -8.91
C THR A 50 -16.22 0.75 -7.53
N LEU A 51 -16.78 -0.33 -7.00
CA LEU A 51 -16.40 -0.85 -5.68
C LEU A 51 -14.94 -1.30 -5.62
N ILE A 52 -14.45 -1.98 -6.66
CA ILE A 52 -13.04 -2.39 -6.76
C ILE A 52 -12.13 -1.17 -6.78
N LYS A 53 -12.49 -0.13 -7.54
CA LYS A 53 -11.74 1.13 -7.59
C LYS A 53 -11.73 1.82 -6.23
N ASP A 54 -12.86 1.91 -5.56
CA ASP A 54 -12.96 2.53 -4.24
C ASP A 54 -12.07 1.82 -3.21
N ILE A 55 -12.08 0.47 -3.20
CA ILE A 55 -11.21 -0.34 -2.33
C ILE A 55 -9.73 -0.08 -2.64
N TRP A 56 -9.37 -0.05 -3.93
CA TRP A 56 -8.01 0.24 -4.36
C TRP A 56 -7.54 1.63 -3.92
N ASP A 57 -8.36 2.66 -4.12
CA ASP A 57 -8.04 4.04 -3.77
C ASP A 57 -7.88 4.19 -2.25
N LEU A 58 -8.79 3.59 -1.48
CA LEU A 58 -8.72 3.53 -0.02
C LEU A 58 -7.42 2.89 0.47
N ARG A 59 -7.07 1.72 -0.08
CA ARG A 59 -5.86 0.98 0.31
C ARG A 59 -4.59 1.69 -0.11
N THR A 60 -4.58 2.32 -1.28
CA THR A 60 -3.43 3.11 -1.74
C THR A 60 -3.25 4.37 -0.89
N ALA A 61 -4.34 5.02 -0.47
CA ALA A 61 -4.28 6.13 0.48
C ALA A 61 -3.71 5.68 1.84
N LYS A 62 -4.21 4.57 2.38
CA LYS A 62 -3.71 3.97 3.62
C LYS A 62 -2.22 3.61 3.55
N LEU A 63 -1.76 3.09 2.41
CA LEU A 63 -0.34 2.81 2.16
C LEU A 63 0.52 4.08 2.22
N ARG A 64 0.07 5.17 1.58
CA ARG A 64 0.80 6.45 1.64
C ARG A 64 0.88 6.99 3.07
N SER A 65 -0.22 6.95 3.82
CA SER A 65 -0.22 7.36 5.23
C SER A 65 0.67 6.48 6.11
N SER A 66 0.71 5.17 5.86
CA SER A 66 1.60 4.26 6.56
C SER A 66 3.08 4.55 6.28
N ILE A 67 3.42 4.87 5.01
CA ILE A 67 4.77 5.25 4.61
C ILE A 67 5.18 6.58 5.26
N ASP A 68 4.30 7.58 5.25
CA ASP A 68 4.54 8.89 5.87
C ASP A 68 4.83 8.75 7.37
N THR A 69 4.04 7.93 8.06
CA THR A 69 4.24 7.63 9.49
C THR A 69 5.58 6.92 9.72
N PHE A 70 5.94 5.96 8.86
CA PHE A 70 7.21 5.24 8.95
C PHE A 70 8.41 6.19 8.82
N ILE A 71 8.42 7.07 7.82
CA ILE A 71 9.50 8.02 7.60
C ILE A 71 9.64 9.00 8.77
N LYS A 72 8.52 9.48 9.33
CA LYS A 72 8.52 10.46 10.44
C LYS A 72 8.91 9.87 11.79
N SER A 73 8.75 8.56 11.99
CA SER A 73 9.00 7.89 13.28
C SER A 73 10.43 7.40 13.47
N ASP A 74 11.33 7.71 12.53
CA ASP A 74 12.73 7.22 12.51
C ASP A 74 12.86 5.69 12.58
N ALA A 75 11.76 4.96 12.32
CA ALA A 75 11.72 3.51 12.40
C ALA A 75 12.66 2.86 11.36
N THR A 76 13.23 1.71 11.73
CA THR A 76 14.13 0.93 10.87
C THR A 76 13.44 -0.26 10.22
N HIS A 77 12.25 -0.64 10.73
CA HIS A 77 11.50 -1.79 10.26
C HIS A 77 10.00 -1.50 10.22
N ALA A 78 9.32 -2.02 9.20
CA ALA A 78 7.87 -2.00 9.07
C ALA A 78 7.36 -3.38 8.64
N LYS A 79 6.29 -3.82 9.28
CA LYS A 79 5.57 -5.05 8.90
C LYS A 79 4.32 -4.68 8.11
N LEU A 80 4.26 -5.17 6.87
CA LEU A 80 3.17 -4.91 5.95
C LEU A 80 2.41 -6.21 5.67
N ASN A 81 1.36 -6.47 6.46
CA ASN A 81 0.49 -7.62 6.26
C ASN A 81 -0.59 -7.30 5.22
N TYR A 82 -1.02 -8.33 4.47
CA TYR A 82 -2.18 -8.26 3.58
C TYR A 82 -2.12 -7.23 2.45
N LEU A 83 -0.95 -6.66 2.18
CA LEU A 83 -0.69 -5.91 0.96
C LEU A 83 -0.54 -6.85 -0.23
N THR A 84 -1.18 -6.50 -1.34
CA THR A 84 -1.05 -7.25 -2.59
C THR A 84 0.19 -6.83 -3.36
N LEU A 85 0.64 -7.67 -4.29
CA LEU A 85 1.81 -7.35 -5.13
C LEU A 85 1.56 -6.13 -6.03
N MET A 86 0.33 -5.97 -6.53
CA MET A 86 -0.04 -4.83 -7.36
C MET A 86 0.10 -3.52 -6.59
N GLU A 87 -0.41 -3.45 -5.36
CA GLU A 87 -0.29 -2.29 -4.46
C GLU A 87 1.18 -2.00 -4.11
N LEU A 88 1.96 -3.04 -3.79
CA LEU A 88 3.36 -2.89 -3.42
C LEU A 88 4.21 -2.35 -4.58
N ASN A 89 3.94 -2.82 -5.80
CA ASN A 89 4.69 -2.40 -6.99
C ASN A 89 4.46 -0.93 -7.35
N THR A 90 3.35 -0.29 -6.93
CA THR A 90 3.13 1.13 -7.21
C THR A 90 4.06 2.06 -6.45
N VAL A 91 4.59 1.62 -5.29
CA VAL A 91 5.45 2.46 -4.44
C VAL A 91 6.90 1.96 -4.38
N ARG A 92 7.14 0.66 -4.58
CA ARG A 92 8.44 0.02 -4.35
C ARG A 92 9.62 0.73 -5.04
N PRO A 93 9.59 1.05 -6.35
CA PRO A 93 10.77 1.60 -7.03
C PRO A 93 11.18 2.98 -6.51
N PHE A 94 10.21 3.79 -6.09
CA PHE A 94 10.44 5.11 -5.52
C PHE A 94 10.84 5.01 -4.04
N LEU A 95 10.04 4.29 -3.25
CA LEU A 95 10.19 4.22 -1.80
C LEU A 95 11.56 3.65 -1.40
N THR A 96 11.99 2.56 -2.05
CA THR A 96 13.27 1.91 -1.74
C THR A 96 14.45 2.86 -1.97
N LYS A 97 14.51 3.52 -3.14
CA LYS A 97 15.54 4.52 -3.45
C LYS A 97 15.54 5.71 -2.48
N ALA A 98 14.35 6.20 -2.13
CA ALA A 98 14.23 7.29 -1.17
C ALA A 98 14.76 6.89 0.22
N LEU A 99 14.45 5.67 0.67
CA LEU A 99 14.94 5.15 1.95
C LEU A 99 16.45 4.92 1.94
N ASP A 100 17.04 4.46 0.83
CA ASP A 100 18.50 4.33 0.69
C ASP A 100 19.20 5.68 0.88
N HIS A 101 18.66 6.75 0.29
CA HIS A 101 19.19 8.11 0.47
C HIS A 101 19.01 8.62 1.91
N ILE A 102 17.84 8.42 2.52
CA ILE A 102 17.59 8.79 3.92
C ILE A 102 18.58 8.09 4.84
N GLN A 103 18.82 6.79 4.62
CA GLN A 103 19.75 6.01 5.43
C GLN A 103 21.20 6.48 5.24
N LEU A 104 21.61 6.81 4.02
CA LEU A 104 22.93 7.37 3.75
C LEU A 104 23.14 8.71 4.48
N LEU A 105 22.15 9.60 4.44
CA LEU A 105 22.21 10.88 5.15
C LEU A 105 22.27 10.69 6.67
N ARG A 106 21.45 9.79 7.22
CA ARG A 106 21.46 9.44 8.65
C ARG A 106 22.82 8.92 9.09
N ASN A 107 23.43 8.02 8.31
CA ASN A 107 24.75 7.48 8.59
C ASN A 107 25.82 8.59 8.58
N ASN A 108 25.81 9.47 7.59
CA ASN A 108 26.80 10.56 7.50
C ASN A 108 26.71 11.52 8.70
N MET A 109 25.49 11.82 9.17
CA MET A 109 25.30 12.64 10.38
C MET A 109 25.88 11.98 11.64
N LEU A 110 25.71 10.66 11.79
CA LEU A 110 26.27 9.92 12.93
C LEU A 110 27.82 9.92 12.92
N HIS A 111 28.44 9.76 11.76
CA HIS A 111 29.90 9.80 11.63
C HIS A 111 30.45 11.22 11.83
N GLY A 112 29.76 12.25 11.31
CA GLY A 112 30.16 13.65 11.53
C GLY A 112 30.11 14.09 12.99
N ALA A 113 29.20 13.53 13.79
CA ALA A 113 29.13 13.79 15.23
C ALA A 113 30.32 13.17 16.00
N THR A 114 30.76 11.97 15.62
CA THR A 114 31.86 11.27 16.30
C THR A 114 33.23 11.93 16.08
N TYR A 115 33.44 12.57 14.93
CA TYR A 115 34.66 13.37 14.68
C TYR A 115 34.73 14.65 15.51
N ARG A 116 33.60 15.21 15.95
CA ARG A 116 33.60 16.42 16.81
C ARG A 116 33.94 16.10 18.26
N THR A 117 33.48 14.96 18.77
CA THR A 117 33.74 14.55 20.17
C THR A 117 35.16 14.02 20.42
N THR A 118 35.96 13.79 19.38
CA THR A 118 37.34 13.27 19.49
C THR A 118 38.42 14.35 19.29
N GLN A 119 38.02 15.60 19.01
CA GLN A 119 38.93 16.75 18.90
C GLN A 119 38.85 17.71 20.10
N ASP A 120 37.93 17.46 21.04
CA ASP A 120 37.87 18.11 22.37
C ASP A 120 38.47 17.17 23.44
#